data_AF-A0A3C1ZBB8-F1
#
_entry.id   AF-A0A3C1ZBB8-F1
#
_cell.length_a   1.000
_cell.length_b   1.000
_cell.length_c   1.000
_cell.angle_alpha   90.00
_cell.angle_beta   90.00
_cell.angle_gamma   90.00
#
_symmetry.space_group_name_H-M   'P 1'
#
loop_
_entity.id
_entity.type
_entity.pdbx_description
1 polymer ?
#
loop_
_entity_poly.entity_id
_entity_poly.type
_entity_poly.pdbx_seq_one_letter_code
_entity_poly.pdbx_strand_id
1 'polypeptide(L)'
;MAAPMQAYLFQNAAKLAGKQVAMIVSSYSSSIGGVVSDATRLLPDATFTTDALWINNSNRSRTASLLNEWLDNINFTQSSMNNEKITVTVGDRKFIATLKQNATAQAFRNMLPLTMPMSELNGNEKYYYLDSSLPTQASSPGTIHAGDIMLYGASCVVLFYDTFSTSYSYTPIGHIDNPAGLREALGTGGVTVAFERISTGIDRVAADTQAGSDGATYTIDGRRVAKPGHGIYIQNGKKIVR
;
A
#
# COMPACT_ATOMS: atom_id res chain seq x y z
N MET A 1 2.85 6.24 -32.13
CA MET A 1 3.55 5.67 -30.94
C MET A 1 4.82 4.95 -31.40
N ALA A 2 5.85 4.79 -30.57
CA ALA A 2 7.05 4.01 -30.95
C ALA A 2 6.71 2.53 -31.17
N ALA A 3 7.26 1.91 -32.22
CA ALA A 3 6.94 0.52 -32.61
C ALA A 3 7.16 -0.51 -31.47
N PRO A 4 8.22 -0.43 -30.63
CA PRO A 4 8.38 -1.35 -29.50
C PRO A 4 7.23 -1.28 -28.50
N MET A 5 6.70 -0.08 -28.23
CA MET A 5 5.58 0.10 -27.32
C MET A 5 4.29 -0.47 -27.91
N GLN A 6 4.05 -0.25 -29.21
CA GLN A 6 2.89 -0.84 -29.90
C GLN A 6 2.92 -2.37 -29.83
N ALA A 7 4.10 -2.98 -30.06
CA ALA A 7 4.28 -4.43 -29.96
C ALA A 7 4.05 -4.93 -28.52
N TYR A 8 4.56 -4.22 -27.51
CA TYR A 8 4.35 -4.57 -26.11
C TYR A 8 2.87 -4.54 -25.71
N LEU A 9 2.14 -3.47 -26.08
CA LEU A 9 0.72 -3.34 -25.81
C LEU A 9 -0.08 -4.46 -26.47
N PHE A 10 0.18 -4.73 -27.75
CA PHE A 10 -0.48 -5.81 -28.48
C PHE A 10 -0.25 -7.18 -27.82
N GLN A 11 0.99 -7.51 -27.46
CA GLN A 11 1.35 -8.78 -26.85
C GLN A 11 0.78 -8.97 -25.43
N ASN A 12 0.48 -7.88 -24.72
CA ASN A 12 -0.02 -7.92 -23.34
C ASN A 12 -1.49 -7.50 -23.20
N ALA A 13 -2.22 -7.33 -24.30
CA ALA A 13 -3.61 -6.85 -24.29
C ALA A 13 -4.51 -7.68 -23.36
N ALA A 14 -4.43 -9.01 -23.44
CA ALA A 14 -5.20 -9.91 -22.58
C ALA A 14 -4.90 -9.74 -21.07
N LYS A 15 -3.67 -9.38 -20.70
CA LYS A 15 -3.28 -9.14 -19.29
C LYS A 15 -3.76 -7.78 -18.77
N LEU A 16 -4.13 -6.88 -19.68
CA LEU A 16 -4.59 -5.53 -19.41
C LEU A 16 -6.11 -5.38 -19.56
N ALA A 17 -6.79 -6.41 -20.06
CA ALA A 17 -8.25 -6.45 -20.12
C ALA A 17 -8.88 -6.23 -18.73
N GLY A 18 -9.90 -5.38 -18.67
CA GLY A 18 -10.61 -4.99 -17.44
C GLY A 18 -9.81 -4.10 -16.49
N LYS A 19 -8.56 -3.73 -16.82
CA LYS A 19 -7.73 -2.87 -15.98
C LYS A 19 -7.87 -1.41 -16.37
N GLN A 20 -7.67 -0.52 -15.40
CA GLN A 20 -7.42 0.88 -15.68
C GLN A 20 -6.00 1.08 -16.20
N VAL A 21 -5.85 1.86 -17.27
CA VAL A 21 -4.58 2.22 -17.88
C VAL A 21 -4.42 3.73 -17.86
N ALA A 22 -3.45 4.21 -17.10
CA ALA A 22 -3.05 5.61 -17.09
C ALA A 22 -1.88 5.83 -18.06
N MET A 23 -1.93 6.90 -18.85
CA MET A 23 -0.92 7.18 -19.87
C MET A 23 -0.11 8.42 -19.55
N ILE A 24 1.22 8.30 -19.68
CA ILE A 24 2.16 9.41 -19.64
C ILE A 24 2.95 9.38 -20.95
N VAL A 25 3.01 10.53 -21.63
CA VAL A 25 3.73 10.68 -22.89
C VAL A 25 4.65 11.89 -22.79
N SER A 26 5.93 11.69 -23.08
CA SER A 26 6.88 12.78 -23.26
C SER A 26 7.21 12.97 -24.75
N SER A 27 7.17 14.20 -25.23
CA SER A 27 7.58 14.56 -26.58
C SER A 27 8.08 16.00 -26.59
N TYR A 28 8.99 16.37 -27.49
CA TYR A 28 9.50 17.75 -27.49
C TYR A 28 8.43 18.76 -27.89
N SER A 29 7.86 18.59 -29.09
CA SER A 29 6.81 19.46 -29.66
C SER A 29 5.66 18.72 -30.33
N SER A 30 5.76 17.40 -30.51
CA SER A 30 4.74 16.60 -31.23
C SER A 30 3.51 16.34 -30.36
N SER A 31 2.31 16.48 -30.93
CA SER A 31 1.07 16.19 -30.21
C SER A 31 0.95 14.69 -29.85
N ILE A 32 0.20 14.41 -28.80
CA ILE A 32 0.06 13.04 -28.27
C ILE A 32 -1.20 12.32 -28.75
N GLY A 33 -2.11 12.99 -29.46
CA GLY A 33 -3.42 12.42 -29.84
C GLY A 33 -3.30 11.11 -30.62
N GLY A 34 -2.34 11.02 -31.55
CA GLY A 34 -2.08 9.78 -32.28
C GLY A 34 -1.50 8.66 -31.40
N VAL A 35 -0.73 9.00 -30.37
CA VAL A 35 -0.19 8.03 -29.40
C VAL A 35 -1.32 7.47 -28.53
N VAL A 36 -2.21 8.33 -28.04
CA VAL A 36 -3.37 7.90 -27.24
C VAL A 36 -4.30 7.03 -28.09
N SER A 37 -4.60 7.46 -29.32
CA SER A 37 -5.46 6.70 -30.25
C SER A 37 -4.89 5.32 -30.58
N ASP A 38 -3.58 5.22 -30.80
CA ASP A 38 -2.89 3.93 -30.98
C ASP A 38 -3.02 3.03 -29.76
N ALA A 39 -2.86 3.58 -28.54
CA ALA A 39 -2.96 2.80 -27.31
C ALA A 39 -4.37 2.23 -27.12
N THR A 40 -5.40 3.08 -27.27
CA THR A 40 -6.80 2.68 -27.15
C THR A 40 -7.17 1.62 -28.18
N ARG A 41 -6.68 1.77 -29.42
CA ARG A 41 -6.89 0.77 -30.49
C ARG A 41 -6.22 -0.57 -30.18
N LEU A 42 -5.06 -0.58 -29.53
CA LEU A 42 -4.31 -1.79 -29.20
C LEU A 42 -4.79 -2.48 -27.92
N LEU A 43 -5.49 -1.75 -27.03
CA LEU A 43 -6.04 -2.26 -25.77
C LEU A 43 -7.56 -2.03 -25.71
N PRO A 44 -8.36 -2.67 -26.58
CA PRO A 44 -9.80 -2.41 -26.67
C PRO A 44 -10.58 -2.77 -25.40
N ASP A 45 -10.07 -3.74 -24.62
CA ASP A 45 -10.72 -4.23 -23.40
C ASP A 45 -10.20 -3.55 -22.12
N ALA A 46 -9.33 -2.55 -22.23
CA ALA A 46 -8.82 -1.77 -21.09
C ALA A 46 -9.59 -0.45 -20.94
N THR A 47 -9.67 0.05 -19.72
CA THR A 47 -10.29 1.35 -19.43
C THR A 47 -9.21 2.41 -19.28
N PHE A 48 -9.12 3.36 -20.20
CA PHE A 48 -8.14 4.44 -20.10
C PHE A 48 -8.60 5.53 -19.13
N THR A 49 -7.66 6.15 -18.42
CA THR A 49 -7.94 7.38 -17.68
C THR A 49 -8.34 8.49 -18.66
N THR A 50 -9.22 9.39 -18.23
CA THR A 50 -9.78 10.45 -19.09
C THR A 50 -8.72 11.37 -19.67
N ASP A 51 -7.63 11.61 -18.93
CA ASP A 51 -6.54 12.48 -19.35
C ASP A 51 -5.20 11.73 -19.36
N ALA A 52 -4.50 11.77 -20.50
CA ALA A 52 -3.10 11.37 -20.58
C ALA A 52 -2.20 12.55 -20.20
N LEU A 53 -1.17 12.31 -19.38
CA LEU A 53 -0.20 13.34 -19.04
C LEU A 53 0.75 13.58 -20.22
N TRP A 54 0.79 14.81 -20.72
CA TRP A 54 1.73 15.24 -21.74
C TRP A 54 2.83 16.13 -21.17
N ILE A 55 4.06 15.62 -21.17
CA ILE A 55 5.25 16.41 -20.83
C ILE A 55 5.96 16.83 -22.12
N ASN A 56 6.15 18.13 -22.31
CA ASN A 56 6.76 18.71 -23.50
C ASN A 56 7.73 19.86 -23.20
N ASN A 57 8.32 20.44 -24.24
CA ASN A 57 9.32 21.49 -24.06
C ASN A 57 8.79 22.73 -23.32
N SER A 58 7.52 23.10 -23.49
CA SER A 58 6.95 24.29 -22.84
C SER A 58 6.66 24.08 -21.36
N ASN A 59 6.53 22.83 -20.91
CA ASN A 59 6.09 22.50 -19.56
C ASN A 59 7.08 21.63 -18.76
N ARG A 60 8.22 21.22 -19.37
CA ARG A 60 9.25 20.37 -18.74
C ARG A 60 9.77 20.89 -17.40
N SER A 61 9.88 22.20 -17.21
CA SER A 61 10.32 22.79 -15.93
C SER A 61 9.32 22.56 -14.79
N ARG A 62 8.06 22.26 -15.12
CA ARG A 62 6.96 21.96 -14.19
C ARG A 62 6.65 20.47 -14.10
N THR A 63 7.52 19.58 -14.60
CA THR A 63 7.23 18.13 -14.66
C THR A 63 6.75 17.56 -13.32
N ALA A 64 7.39 17.95 -12.22
CA ALA A 64 7.02 17.47 -10.89
C ALA A 64 5.61 17.93 -10.44
N SER A 65 5.27 19.20 -10.66
CA SER A 65 3.93 19.70 -10.31
C SER A 65 2.86 19.16 -11.24
N LEU A 66 3.11 19.08 -12.54
CA LEU A 66 2.19 18.48 -13.51
C LEU A 66 1.92 17.01 -13.23
N LEU A 67 2.95 16.26 -12.80
CA LEU A 67 2.77 14.87 -12.40
C LEU A 67 1.86 14.78 -11.18
N ASN A 68 2.08 15.58 -10.14
CA ASN A 68 1.23 15.57 -8.94
C ASN A 68 -0.22 15.99 -9.27
N GLU A 69 -0.39 17.10 -9.99
CA GLU A 69 -1.72 17.59 -10.44
C GLU A 69 -2.45 16.51 -11.26
N TRP A 70 -1.75 15.83 -12.17
CA TRP A 70 -2.33 14.77 -12.98
C TRP A 70 -2.69 13.52 -12.17
N LEU A 71 -1.81 13.08 -11.26
CA LEU A 71 -2.08 11.95 -10.37
C LEU A 71 -3.33 12.21 -9.52
N ASP A 72 -3.49 13.43 -9.00
CA ASP A 72 -4.70 13.84 -8.28
C ASP A 72 -5.94 13.79 -9.19
N ASN A 73 -5.84 14.29 -10.43
CA ASN A 73 -6.95 14.29 -11.40
C ASN A 73 -7.42 12.88 -11.77
N ILE A 74 -6.49 11.92 -11.93
CA ILE A 74 -6.85 10.52 -12.19
C ILE A 74 -7.23 9.75 -10.91
N ASN A 75 -7.37 10.46 -9.79
CA ASN A 75 -7.63 9.90 -8.45
C ASN A 75 -6.59 8.83 -8.05
N PHE A 76 -5.37 8.93 -8.57
CA PHE A 76 -4.25 8.07 -8.20
C PHE A 76 -3.67 8.56 -6.88
N THR A 77 -4.36 8.22 -5.81
CA THR A 77 -3.94 8.58 -4.47
C THR A 77 -2.89 7.57 -3.96
N GLN A 78 -1.81 8.05 -3.33
CA GLN A 78 -0.82 7.19 -2.63
C GLN A 78 -1.46 6.21 -1.64
N SER A 79 -2.67 6.54 -1.14
CA SER A 79 -3.50 5.66 -0.34
C SER A 79 -3.82 4.33 -1.01
N SER A 80 -3.89 4.23 -2.34
CA SER A 80 -4.30 2.99 -3.01
C SER A 80 -3.20 1.93 -3.09
N MET A 81 -1.93 2.24 -2.81
CA MET A 81 -0.84 1.25 -2.85
C MET A 81 -0.23 0.95 -1.46
N ASN A 82 -0.31 1.90 -0.51
CA ASN A 82 0.25 1.73 0.84
C ASN A 82 -0.80 1.68 1.96
N ASN A 83 -2.06 2.13 1.76
CA ASN A 83 -3.04 2.01 2.86
C ASN A 83 -3.49 0.58 3.11
N GLU A 84 -3.32 -0.31 2.14
CA GLU A 84 -3.77 -1.68 2.29
C GLU A 84 -2.74 -2.55 2.98
N LYS A 85 -1.47 -2.14 3.05
CA LYS A 85 -0.44 -2.98 3.63
C LYS A 85 -0.07 -2.57 5.05
N ILE A 86 0.10 -3.59 5.89
CA ILE A 86 0.53 -3.46 7.28
C ILE A 86 1.67 -4.44 7.56
N THR A 87 2.47 -4.12 8.56
CA THR A 87 3.48 -5.02 9.12
C THR A 87 2.85 -5.79 10.28
N VAL A 88 3.04 -7.11 10.29
CA VAL A 88 2.68 -8.00 11.39
C VAL A 88 3.98 -8.54 11.98
N THR A 89 4.24 -8.25 13.24
CA THR A 89 5.48 -8.64 13.94
C THR A 89 5.15 -9.65 15.03
N VAL A 90 5.87 -10.78 15.02
CA VAL A 90 5.79 -11.85 16.03
C VAL A 90 7.21 -12.17 16.49
N GLY A 91 7.55 -11.79 17.73
CA GLY A 91 8.93 -11.81 18.19
C GLY A 91 9.84 -10.99 17.26
N ASP A 92 10.90 -11.62 16.73
CA ASP A 92 11.83 -10.98 15.79
C ASP A 92 11.41 -11.11 14.32
N ARG A 93 10.29 -11.80 14.03
CA ARG A 93 9.84 -12.07 12.67
C ARG A 93 8.81 -11.05 12.23
N LYS A 94 9.01 -10.53 11.01
CA LYS A 94 8.10 -9.57 10.37
C LYS A 94 7.47 -10.20 9.13
N PHE A 95 6.16 -10.00 9.01
CA PHE A 95 5.34 -10.40 7.90
C PHE A 95 4.66 -9.17 7.32
N ILE A 96 4.42 -9.18 6.01
CA ILE A 96 3.60 -8.16 5.36
C ILE A 96 2.21 -8.75 5.16
N ALA A 97 1.19 -8.00 5.57
CA ALA A 97 -0.20 -8.35 5.34
C ALA A 97 -0.90 -7.29 4.50
N THR A 98 -1.77 -7.74 3.60
CA THR A 98 -2.66 -6.91 2.79
C THR A 98 -4.07 -6.98 3.36
N LEU A 99 -4.57 -5.82 3.78
CA LEU A 99 -5.92 -5.54 4.24
C LEU A 99 -6.92 -5.57 3.09
N LYS A 100 -8.15 -5.97 3.39
CA LYS A 100 -9.26 -5.94 2.43
C LYS A 100 -9.81 -4.51 2.27
N GLN A 101 -10.38 -4.22 1.12
CA GLN A 101 -11.12 -2.97 0.88
C GLN A 101 -12.53 -3.05 1.47
N ASN A 102 -12.66 -2.96 2.79
CA ASN A 102 -13.94 -2.92 3.47
C ASN A 102 -13.90 -2.06 4.76
N ALA A 103 -15.08 -1.76 5.31
CA ALA A 103 -15.22 -0.89 6.47
C ALA A 103 -14.52 -1.45 7.73
N THR A 104 -14.51 -2.78 7.90
CA THR A 104 -13.87 -3.46 9.04
C THR A 104 -12.35 -3.30 9.01
N ALA A 105 -11.74 -3.55 7.86
CA ALA A 105 -10.30 -3.42 7.66
C ALA A 105 -9.83 -1.97 7.78
N GLN A 106 -10.63 -1.01 7.29
CA GLN A 106 -10.37 0.42 7.47
C GLN A 106 -10.42 0.81 8.95
N ALA A 107 -11.43 0.34 9.69
CA ALA A 107 -11.56 0.60 11.13
C ALA A 107 -10.40 -0.04 11.92
N PHE A 108 -10.05 -1.30 11.64
CA PHE A 108 -8.90 -1.99 12.24
C PHE A 108 -7.59 -1.23 11.98
N ARG A 109 -7.36 -0.77 10.74
CA ARG A 109 -6.17 0.02 10.38
C ARG A 109 -6.08 1.35 11.13
N ASN A 110 -7.21 1.96 11.46
CA ASN A 110 -7.25 3.20 12.23
C ASN A 110 -6.86 3.03 13.69
N MET A 111 -6.89 1.79 14.21
CA MET A 111 -6.42 1.45 15.56
C MET A 111 -4.89 1.24 15.63
N LEU A 112 -4.21 1.13 14.49
CA LEU A 112 -2.77 0.86 14.47
C LEU A 112 -1.93 2.08 14.87
N PRO A 113 -0.81 1.90 15.60
CA PRO A 113 -0.20 0.62 15.97
C PRO A 113 -0.92 -0.09 17.13
N LEU A 114 -1.03 -1.41 17.04
CA LEU A 114 -1.73 -2.24 18.03
C LEU A 114 -0.87 -3.47 18.39
N THR A 115 -0.67 -3.71 19.68
CA THR A 115 0.02 -4.89 20.19
C THR A 115 -0.96 -5.76 20.96
N MET A 116 -1.22 -6.96 20.47
CA MET A 116 -2.24 -7.87 21.02
C MET A 116 -1.59 -9.12 21.62
N PRO A 117 -1.79 -9.41 22.91
CA PRO A 117 -1.47 -10.72 23.47
C PRO A 117 -2.53 -11.73 23.03
N MET A 118 -2.29 -12.42 21.91
CA MET A 118 -3.25 -13.33 21.31
C MET A 118 -3.17 -14.73 21.94
N SER A 119 -4.33 -15.33 22.22
CA SER A 119 -4.46 -16.68 22.78
C SER A 119 -4.53 -17.73 21.68
N GLU A 120 -4.00 -18.93 21.96
CA GLU A 120 -4.11 -20.11 21.11
C GLU A 120 -5.53 -20.69 21.17
N LEU A 121 -6.06 -21.11 20.02
CA LEU A 121 -7.31 -21.87 19.93
C LEU A 121 -7.19 -22.94 18.85
N ASN A 122 -7.70 -24.13 19.12
CA ASN A 122 -7.82 -25.25 18.17
C ASN A 122 -6.52 -25.73 17.47
N GLY A 123 -5.36 -25.15 17.78
CA GLY A 123 -4.08 -25.52 17.18
C GLY A 123 -3.88 -25.01 15.75
N ASN A 124 -4.75 -24.12 15.26
CA ASN A 124 -4.73 -23.53 13.91
C ASN A 124 -4.93 -22.00 13.89
N GLU A 125 -5.25 -21.37 15.04
CA GLU A 125 -5.61 -19.96 15.10
C GLU A 125 -5.13 -19.26 16.39
N LYS A 126 -4.85 -17.97 16.28
CA LYS A 126 -4.64 -17.07 17.42
C LYS A 126 -5.77 -16.05 17.46
N TYR A 127 -6.27 -15.71 18.64
CA TYR A 127 -7.35 -14.74 18.77
C TYR A 127 -7.14 -13.70 19.88
N TYR A 128 -7.77 -12.54 19.73
CA TYR A 128 -7.82 -11.49 20.75
C TYR A 128 -9.13 -10.70 20.68
N TYR A 129 -9.72 -10.39 21.83
CA TYR A 129 -10.91 -9.54 21.91
C TYR A 129 -10.50 -8.07 22.08
N LEU A 130 -10.93 -7.23 21.14
CA LEU A 130 -10.79 -5.78 21.21
C LEU A 130 -11.74 -5.19 22.26
N ASP A 131 -11.33 -4.07 22.86
CA ASP A 131 -12.16 -3.30 23.81
C ASP A 131 -13.36 -2.62 23.13
N SER A 132 -13.31 -2.46 21.81
CA SER A 132 -14.36 -1.84 21.00
C SER A 132 -14.81 -2.76 19.86
N SER A 133 -16.05 -2.56 19.42
CA SER A 133 -16.59 -3.26 18.27
C SER A 133 -16.19 -2.56 16.97
N LEU A 134 -15.91 -3.35 15.94
CA LEU A 134 -15.70 -2.92 14.56
C LEU A 134 -16.97 -3.10 13.73
N PRO A 135 -17.12 -2.38 12.60
CA PRO A 135 -18.14 -2.68 11.61
C PRO A 135 -18.03 -4.14 11.15
N THR A 136 -19.17 -4.77 10.84
CA THR A 136 -19.21 -6.18 10.44
C THR A 136 -19.98 -6.37 9.14
N GLN A 137 -19.54 -7.34 8.34
CA GLN A 137 -20.23 -7.85 7.16
C GLN A 137 -19.89 -9.34 7.05
N ALA A 138 -20.34 -10.10 8.06
CA ALA A 138 -19.91 -11.47 8.24
C ALA A 138 -20.50 -12.38 7.15
N SER A 139 -19.65 -13.24 6.60
CA SER A 139 -20.04 -14.27 5.63
C SER A 139 -19.21 -15.52 5.86
N SER A 140 -19.70 -16.68 5.43
CA SER A 140 -18.91 -17.91 5.49
C SER A 140 -17.95 -17.96 4.30
N PRO A 141 -16.62 -18.01 4.52
CA PRO A 141 -15.66 -18.10 3.44
C PRO A 141 -15.57 -19.51 2.83
N GLY A 142 -16.14 -20.52 3.50
CA GLY A 142 -16.02 -21.94 3.16
C GLY A 142 -14.64 -22.53 3.47
N THR A 143 -13.56 -21.82 3.13
CA THR A 143 -12.17 -22.20 3.45
C THR A 143 -11.41 -21.01 4.01
N ILE A 144 -10.73 -21.24 5.12
CA ILE A 144 -9.71 -20.35 5.69
C ILE A 144 -8.36 -20.77 5.16
N HIS A 145 -7.51 -19.81 4.83
CA HIS A 145 -6.14 -20.03 4.41
C HIS A 145 -5.15 -19.59 5.49
N ALA A 146 -4.02 -20.28 5.59
CA ALA A 146 -2.92 -19.84 6.43
C ALA A 146 -2.53 -18.39 6.11
N GLY A 147 -2.47 -17.54 7.13
CA GLY A 147 -2.21 -16.11 7.01
C GLY A 147 -3.46 -15.23 7.01
N ASP A 148 -4.67 -15.80 6.92
CA ASP A 148 -5.91 -15.03 6.96
C ASP A 148 -6.08 -14.30 8.31
N ILE A 149 -6.46 -13.02 8.24
CA ILE A 149 -6.80 -12.17 9.38
C ILE A 149 -8.29 -11.86 9.29
N MET A 150 -9.05 -12.31 10.28
CA MET A 150 -10.51 -12.31 10.26
C MET A 150 -11.07 -11.67 11.54
N LEU A 151 -12.28 -11.11 11.45
CA LEU A 151 -13.06 -10.69 12.61
C LEU A 151 -14.18 -11.72 12.86
N TYR A 152 -14.17 -12.33 14.04
CA TYR A 152 -15.28 -13.13 14.54
C TYR A 152 -16.20 -12.29 15.43
N GLY A 153 -17.51 -12.35 15.16
CA GLY A 153 -18.46 -11.42 15.75
C GLY A 153 -18.11 -9.97 15.38
N ALA A 154 -18.09 -9.07 16.38
CA ALA A 154 -17.78 -7.65 16.18
C ALA A 154 -16.46 -7.19 16.80
N SER A 155 -15.78 -8.01 17.62
CA SER A 155 -14.60 -7.57 18.37
C SER A 155 -13.49 -8.62 18.48
N CYS A 156 -13.67 -9.86 18.02
CA CYS A 156 -12.65 -10.89 18.14
C CYS A 156 -11.79 -10.96 16.88
N VAL A 157 -10.56 -10.46 16.93
CA VAL A 157 -9.59 -10.57 15.83
C VAL A 157 -8.94 -11.94 15.87
N VAL A 158 -8.93 -12.63 14.75
CA VAL A 158 -8.37 -13.98 14.58
C VAL A 158 -7.31 -13.96 13.49
N LEU A 159 -6.13 -14.51 13.80
CA LEU A 159 -5.04 -14.77 12.85
C LEU A 159 -4.89 -16.28 12.68
N PHE A 160 -5.18 -16.76 11.48
CA PHE A 160 -5.04 -18.17 11.13
C PHE A 160 -3.65 -18.48 10.60
N TYR A 161 -3.09 -19.64 10.95
CA TYR A 161 -1.79 -20.08 10.45
C TYR A 161 -1.81 -21.47 9.80
N ASP A 162 -2.98 -22.09 9.69
CA ASP A 162 -3.24 -23.26 8.86
C ASP A 162 -4.41 -23.02 7.90
N THR A 163 -4.50 -23.85 6.87
CA THR A 163 -5.61 -23.87 5.90
C THR A 163 -6.60 -24.99 6.26
N PHE A 164 -7.89 -24.67 6.37
CA PHE A 164 -8.94 -25.64 6.68
C PHE A 164 -10.32 -25.16 6.23
N SER A 165 -11.26 -26.08 6.07
CA SER A 165 -12.66 -25.75 5.76
C SER A 165 -13.45 -25.35 7.01
N THR A 166 -14.32 -24.36 6.87
CA THR A 166 -15.15 -23.86 7.99
C THR A 166 -16.54 -23.49 7.50
N SER A 167 -17.54 -23.73 8.35
CA SER A 167 -18.91 -23.22 8.16
C SER A 167 -19.19 -21.94 8.95
N TYR A 168 -18.23 -21.47 9.77
CA TYR A 168 -18.40 -20.26 10.55
C TYR A 168 -18.36 -19.01 9.66
N SER A 169 -19.02 -17.96 10.14
CA SER A 169 -19.06 -16.66 9.48
C SER A 169 -18.05 -15.72 10.10
N TYR A 170 -17.27 -15.06 9.24
CA TYR A 170 -16.27 -14.06 9.63
C TYR A 170 -16.43 -12.81 8.76
N THR A 171 -15.97 -11.67 9.27
CA THR A 171 -15.74 -10.50 8.43
C THR A 171 -14.25 -10.40 8.10
N PRO A 172 -13.83 -10.49 6.82
CA PRO A 172 -12.42 -10.44 6.46
C PRO A 172 -11.76 -9.09 6.81
N ILE A 173 -10.60 -9.14 7.47
CA ILE A 173 -9.78 -7.95 7.74
C ILE A 173 -8.65 -7.85 6.70
N GLY A 174 -7.93 -8.94 6.49
CA GLY A 174 -6.75 -8.98 5.62
C GLY A 174 -6.16 -10.38 5.54
N HIS A 175 -4.96 -10.47 4.98
CA HIS A 175 -4.20 -11.71 4.91
C HIS A 175 -2.70 -11.41 4.87
N ILE A 176 -1.88 -12.29 5.42
CA ILE A 176 -0.43 -12.26 5.27
C ILE A 176 -0.08 -12.72 3.84
N ASP A 177 0.68 -11.90 3.11
CA ASP A 177 0.99 -12.11 1.70
C ASP A 177 1.83 -13.38 1.48
N ASN A 178 2.75 -13.66 2.42
CA ASN A 178 3.58 -14.86 2.42
C ASN A 178 3.61 -15.46 3.84
N PRO A 179 2.79 -16.48 4.13
CA PRO A 179 2.69 -17.08 5.46
C PRO A 179 3.84 -18.05 5.77
N ALA A 180 4.87 -18.16 4.91
CA ALA A 180 5.99 -19.06 5.14
C ALA A 180 6.68 -18.80 6.49
N GLY A 181 6.70 -19.82 7.33
CA GLY A 181 7.24 -19.75 8.68
C GLY A 181 6.30 -19.11 9.73
N LEU A 182 5.08 -18.70 9.38
CA LEU A 182 4.16 -18.06 10.32
C LEU A 182 3.87 -18.94 11.54
N ARG A 183 3.59 -20.23 11.30
CA ARG A 183 3.29 -21.23 12.34
C ARG A 183 4.43 -21.34 13.37
N GLU A 184 5.67 -21.37 12.90
CA GLU A 184 6.87 -21.44 13.73
C GLU A 184 7.07 -20.16 14.54
N ALA A 185 6.74 -19.00 13.97
CA ALA A 185 6.82 -17.71 14.67
C ALA A 185 5.78 -17.62 15.79
N LEU A 186 4.56 -18.10 15.52
CA LEU A 186 3.43 -18.05 16.45
C LEU A 186 3.52 -19.10 17.57
N GLY A 187 4.20 -20.23 17.34
CA GLY A 187 4.33 -21.32 18.30
C GLY A 187 2.99 -21.95 18.70
N THR A 188 2.99 -22.77 19.75
CA THR A 188 1.83 -23.58 20.18
C THR A 188 1.05 -23.00 21.37
N GLY A 189 1.42 -21.81 21.85
CA GLY A 189 0.81 -21.17 23.02
C GLY A 189 0.38 -19.73 22.73
N GLY A 190 -0.05 -19.00 23.76
CA GLY A 190 -0.32 -17.57 23.62
C GLY A 190 0.93 -16.80 23.17
N VAL A 191 0.75 -15.79 22.32
CA VAL A 191 1.86 -15.01 21.74
C VAL A 191 1.44 -13.56 21.52
N THR A 192 2.37 -12.64 21.74
CA THR A 192 2.15 -11.22 21.45
C THR A 192 2.42 -10.95 19.97
N VAL A 193 1.43 -10.38 19.29
CA VAL A 193 1.52 -9.97 17.88
C VAL A 193 1.32 -8.46 17.79
N ALA A 194 2.25 -7.78 17.13
CA ALA A 194 2.16 -6.34 16.87
C ALA A 194 1.76 -6.09 15.42
N PHE A 195 0.80 -5.19 15.22
CA PHE A 195 0.31 -4.74 13.93
C PHE A 195 0.62 -3.26 13.77
N GLU A 196 1.29 -2.90 12.68
CA GLU A 196 1.77 -1.55 12.43
C GLU A 196 1.49 -1.15 10.98
N ARG A 197 1.28 0.14 10.73
CA ARG A 197 1.25 0.63 9.35
C ARG A 197 2.63 0.43 8.73
N ILE A 198 2.68 0.12 7.42
CA ILE A 198 3.96 0.18 6.72
C ILE A 198 4.44 1.63 6.76
N SER A 199 5.47 1.87 7.54
CA SER A 199 6.24 3.10 7.50
C SER A 199 7.34 2.94 6.48
N THR A 200 7.35 3.75 5.44
CA THR A 200 8.52 3.87 4.55
C THR A 200 9.62 4.72 5.18
N GLY A 201 9.50 5.07 6.47
CA GLY A 201 10.38 6.00 7.16
C GLY A 201 10.08 7.47 6.84
N ILE A 202 9.00 7.76 6.12
CA ILE A 202 8.63 9.11 5.64
C ILE A 202 7.13 9.37 5.90
N ASP A 203 6.61 9.01 7.08
CA ASP A 203 5.16 9.10 7.35
C ASP A 203 4.68 10.49 7.81
N ARG A 204 5.61 11.46 7.91
CA ARG A 204 5.33 12.82 8.38
C ARG A 204 5.94 13.87 7.45
N VAL A 205 5.59 13.82 6.17
CA VAL A 205 5.86 14.96 5.28
C VAL A 205 4.63 15.87 5.30
N ALA A 206 4.63 16.82 6.23
CA ALA A 206 3.89 18.05 5.96
C ALA A 206 4.70 18.80 4.89
N ALA A 207 4.05 19.26 3.82
CA ALA A 207 4.70 20.22 2.93
C ALA A 207 5.07 21.43 3.79
N ASP A 208 6.35 21.80 3.78
CA ASP A 208 6.75 23.07 4.37
C ASP A 208 6.15 24.19 3.50
N THR A 209 5.01 24.72 3.95
CA THR A 209 4.35 25.86 3.30
C THR A 209 5.02 27.18 3.66
N GLN A 210 6.01 27.17 4.57
CA GLN A 210 6.90 28.30 4.76
C GLN A 210 7.94 28.25 3.65
N ALA A 211 7.78 29.12 2.66
CA ALA A 211 8.80 29.38 1.65
C ALA A 211 10.03 30.03 2.32
N GLY A 212 10.88 29.22 2.96
CA GLY A 212 12.09 29.69 3.63
C GLY A 212 13.09 28.56 3.82
N SER A 213 14.21 28.60 3.10
CA SER A 213 15.35 27.75 3.39
C SER A 213 15.96 28.20 4.73
N ASP A 214 15.53 27.60 5.83
CA ASP A 214 16.09 27.89 7.15
C ASP A 214 17.56 27.41 7.28
N GLY A 215 18.05 26.68 6.27
CA GLY A 215 19.41 26.14 6.20
C GLY A 215 19.67 25.05 7.23
N ALA A 216 18.65 24.62 8.00
CA ALA A 216 18.81 23.60 9.00
C ALA A 216 19.03 22.23 8.37
N THR A 217 19.85 21.44 9.03
CA THR A 217 20.12 20.06 8.66
C THR A 217 19.34 19.15 9.60
N TYR A 218 18.69 18.14 9.06
CA TYR A 218 17.91 17.16 9.81
C TYR A 218 18.45 15.76 9.57
N THR A 219 18.35 14.88 10.58
CA THR A 219 18.54 13.45 10.37
C THR A 219 17.45 12.91 9.45
N ILE A 220 17.64 11.69 8.93
CA ILE A 220 16.60 10.99 8.16
C ILE A 220 15.29 10.82 8.93
N ASP A 221 15.34 10.78 10.27
CA ASP A 221 14.17 10.72 11.15
C ASP A 221 13.55 12.09 11.46
N GLY A 222 14.01 13.17 10.79
CA GLY A 222 13.47 14.52 10.94
C GLY A 222 13.94 15.28 12.19
N ARG A 223 14.98 14.81 12.90
CA ARG A 223 15.55 15.54 14.05
C ARG A 223 16.52 16.61 13.59
N ARG A 224 16.37 17.85 14.05
CA ARG A 224 17.29 18.96 13.72
C ARG A 224 18.68 18.71 14.30
N VAL A 225 19.73 18.96 13.51
CA VAL A 225 21.14 18.76 13.85
C VAL A 225 21.91 20.05 13.61
N ALA A 226 22.52 20.59 14.67
CA ALA A 226 23.30 21.84 14.59
C ALA A 226 24.69 21.65 13.96
N LYS A 227 25.31 20.47 14.14
CA LYS A 227 26.63 20.12 13.62
C LYS A 227 26.62 18.69 13.07
N PRO A 228 26.23 18.48 11.81
CA PRO A 228 26.19 17.14 11.22
C PRO A 228 27.61 16.58 11.07
N GLY A 229 27.83 15.36 11.55
CA GLY A 229 29.03 14.57 11.27
C GLY A 229 28.93 13.90 9.90
N HIS A 230 29.70 12.82 9.69
CA HIS A 230 29.56 12.01 8.48
C HIS A 230 28.25 11.23 8.49
N GLY A 231 27.50 11.27 7.39
CA GLY A 231 26.24 10.57 7.29
C GLY A 231 25.25 11.16 6.29
N ILE A 232 24.04 10.62 6.32
CA ILE A 232 22.92 11.02 5.46
C ILE A 232 22.03 12.00 6.22
N TYR A 233 21.74 13.15 5.59
CA TYR A 233 20.91 14.20 6.17
C TYR A 233 19.89 14.74 5.17
N ILE A 234 18.90 15.48 5.66
CA ILE A 234 17.98 16.27 4.87
C ILE A 234 18.29 17.75 5.13
N GLN A 235 18.56 18.51 4.07
CA GLN A 235 18.75 19.96 4.14
C GLN A 235 17.98 20.61 2.98
N ASN A 236 17.14 21.60 3.27
CA ASN A 236 16.28 22.26 2.28
C ASN A 236 15.45 21.27 1.43
N GLY A 237 14.86 20.27 2.08
CA GLY A 237 14.06 19.22 1.41
C GLY A 237 14.86 18.24 0.55
N LYS A 238 16.19 18.31 0.54
CA LYS A 238 17.06 17.42 -0.24
C LYS A 238 17.86 16.50 0.66
N LYS A 239 17.92 15.23 0.29
CA LYS A 239 18.86 14.27 0.88
C LYS A 239 20.29 14.66 0.46
N ILE A 240 21.16 14.84 1.45
CA ILE A 240 22.59 15.12 1.26
C ILE A 240 23.42 14.09 2.00
N VAL A 241 24.66 13.88 1.54
CA VAL A 241 25.68 13.10 2.24
C VAL A 241 26.79 14.07 2.66
N ARG A 242 27.17 14.03 3.93
CA ARG A 242 28.31 14.78 4.49
C ARG A 242 29.36 13.81 5.02
#